data_AF-A0A7W6QDM3-F1
#
_entry.id   AF-A0A7W6QDM3-F1
#
_cell.length_a   1.000
_cell.length_b   1.000
_cell.length_c   1.000
_cell.angle_alpha   90.00
_cell.angle_beta   90.00
_cell.angle_gamma   90.00
#
_symmetry.space_group_name_H-M   'P 1'
#
loop_
_entity.id
_entity.type
_entity.pdbx_description
1 polymer ?
#
loop_
_entity_poly.entity_id
_entity_poly.type
_entity_poly.pdbx_seq_one_letter_code
_entity_poly.pdbx_strand_id
1 'polypeptide(L)' 'MTPKEKEILEALAWMCEQYLSRGNGFLDHKAMHAGELAIEVLASYGFVKSDIQGDSWTEEGLLLLEGS' A
#
# COMPACT_ATOMS: atom_id res chain seq x y z
N MET A 1 -2.01 4.07 28.77
CA MET A 1 -2.52 3.14 27.76
C MET A 1 -3.70 2.39 28.35
N THR A 2 -4.90 2.67 27.86
CA THR A 2 -6.10 1.89 28.18
C THR A 2 -5.95 0.47 27.60
N PRO A 3 -6.73 -0.52 28.08
CA PRO A 3 -6.74 -1.85 27.47
C PRO A 3 -7.01 -1.80 25.96
N LYS A 4 -7.85 -0.86 25.52
CA LYS A 4 -8.18 -0.69 24.10
C LYS A 4 -7.04 -0.10 23.29
N GLU A 5 -6.34 0.89 23.83
CA GLU A 5 -5.15 1.46 23.18
C GLU A 5 -4.03 0.41 23.02
N LYS A 6 -3.89 -0.49 24.00
CA LYS A 6 -2.94 -1.59 23.93
C LYS A 6 -3.25 -2.56 22.80
N GLU A 7 -4.51 -2.98 22.71
CA GLU A 7 -5.00 -3.86 21.64
C GLU A 7 -4.74 -3.28 20.25
N ILE A 8 -4.96 -1.97 20.08
CA ILE A 8 -4.72 -1.26 18.81
C ILE A 8 -3.23 -1.25 18.46
N LEU A 9 -2.36 -0.93 19.42
CA LEU A 9 -0.92 -0.85 19.18
C LEU A 9 -0.32 -2.24 18.91
N GLU A 10 -0.82 -3.28 19.56
CA GLU A 10 -0.44 -4.67 19.29
C GLU A 10 -0.84 -5.08 17.86
N ALA A 11 -2.07 -4.75 17.43
CA ALA A 11 -2.51 -5.04 16.06
C ALA A 11 -1.64 -4.34 15.00
N LEU A 12 -1.27 -3.08 15.21
CA LEU A 12 -0.38 -2.33 14.32
C LEU A 12 1.04 -2.90 14.31
N ALA A 13 1.58 -3.25 15.48
CA ALA A 13 2.88 -3.88 15.58
C ALA A 13 2.92 -5.21 14.83
N TRP A 14 1.87 -6.04 14.96
CA TRP A 14 1.75 -7.29 14.22
C TRP A 14 1.56 -7.09 12.71
N MET A 15 0.91 -6.02 12.27
CA MET A 15 0.82 -5.67 10.84
C MET A 15 2.22 -5.33 10.30
N CYS A 16 2.93 -4.44 10.98
CA CYS A 16 4.30 -4.08 10.62
C CYS A 16 5.22 -5.31 10.64
N GLU A 17 5.09 -6.17 11.65
CA GLU A 17 5.90 -7.38 11.73
C GLU A 17 5.59 -8.34 10.57
N GLN A 18 4.31 -8.54 10.25
CA GLN A 18 3.93 -9.48 9.18
C GLN A 18 4.28 -8.97 7.78
N TYR A 19 4.09 -7.68 7.50
CA TYR A 19 4.21 -7.16 6.14
C TYR A 19 5.52 -6.41 5.88
N LEU A 20 6.15 -5.89 6.93
CA LEU A 20 7.33 -5.06 6.82
C LEU A 20 8.55 -5.71 7.49
N SER A 21 8.45 -6.73 8.33
CA SER A 21 9.66 -7.26 9.01
C SER A 21 10.65 -7.94 8.07
N ARG A 22 11.93 -7.74 8.36
CA ARG A 22 13.06 -8.47 7.77
C ARG A 22 13.54 -9.64 8.64
N GLY A 23 12.88 -9.94 9.77
CA GLY A 23 13.21 -11.05 10.66
C GLY A 23 14.44 -10.86 11.56
N ASN A 24 15.06 -9.68 11.53
CA ASN A 24 16.25 -9.33 12.33
C ASN A 24 16.00 -8.09 13.23
N GLY A 25 14.74 -7.79 13.52
CA GLY A 25 14.33 -6.61 14.28
C GLY A 25 14.31 -5.31 13.46
N PHE A 26 14.62 -5.35 12.17
CA PHE A 26 14.43 -4.22 11.26
C PHE A 26 13.15 -4.39 10.44
N LEU A 27 12.41 -3.29 10.27
CA LEU A 27 11.27 -3.20 9.35
C LEU A 27 11.73 -2.63 8.00
N ASP A 28 11.46 -3.36 6.93
CA ASP A 28 11.58 -2.97 5.54
C ASP A 28 10.53 -1.93 5.15
N HIS A 29 10.86 -0.67 5.44
CA HIS A 29 10.11 0.48 4.95
C HIS A 29 10.06 0.58 3.40
N LYS A 30 10.78 -0.27 2.65
CA LYS A 30 10.74 -0.34 1.17
C LYS A 30 9.76 -1.37 0.62
N ALA A 31 8.89 -1.96 1.44
CA ALA A 31 7.74 -2.77 0.97
C ALA A 31 6.75 -2.01 0.04
N MET A 32 7.05 -0.73 -0.29
CA MET A 32 6.53 0.05 -1.42
C MET A 32 6.43 -0.73 -2.74
N HIS A 33 7.21 -1.81 -2.92
CA HIS A 33 7.17 -2.68 -4.09
C HIS A 33 5.81 -3.32 -4.40
N ALA A 34 5.00 -3.63 -3.37
CA ALA A 34 3.63 -4.15 -3.62
C ALA A 34 2.69 -3.07 -4.17
N GLY A 35 2.89 -1.81 -3.75
CA GLY A 35 2.19 -0.65 -4.31
C GLY A 35 2.65 -0.36 -5.74
N GLU A 36 3.96 -0.44 -6.01
CA GLU A 36 4.53 -0.32 -7.36
C GLU A 36 3.96 -1.37 -8.32
N LEU A 37 3.90 -2.64 -7.90
CA LEU A 37 3.33 -3.72 -8.72
C LEU A 37 1.83 -3.52 -8.99
N ALA A 38 1.07 -3.05 -8.00
CA ALA A 38 -0.35 -2.75 -8.19
C ALA A 38 -0.57 -1.61 -9.19
N ILE A 39 0.27 -0.57 -9.13
CA ILE A 39 0.29 0.55 -10.08
C ILE A 39 0.63 0.05 -11.50
N GLU A 40 1.64 -0.80 -11.66
CA GLU A 40 2.03 -1.39 -12.95
C GLU A 40 0.88 -2.21 -13.57
N VAL A 41 0.19 -3.03 -12.76
CA VAL A 41 -0.96 -3.80 -13.21
C VAL A 41 -2.10 -2.88 -13.64
N LEU A 42 -2.48 -1.90 -12.83
CA LEU A 42 -3.54 -0.94 -13.16
C LEU A 42 -3.20 -0.11 -14.41
N ALA A 43 -1.92 0.22 -14.60
CA ALA A 43 -1.43 0.89 -15.79
C ALA A 43 -1.55 0.02 -17.05
N SER A 44 -1.28 -1.29 -16.93
CA SER A 44 -1.44 -2.24 -18.05
C SER A 44 -2.88 -2.35 -18.56
N TYR A 45 -3.88 -2.08 -17.71
CA TYR A 45 -5.30 -2.02 -18.07
C TYR A 45 -5.78 -0.62 -18.45
N GLY A 46 -4.90 0.38 -18.45
CA GLY A 46 -5.22 1.76 -18.84
C GLY A 46 -5.91 2.59 -17.76
N PHE A 47 -5.93 2.12 -16.50
CA PHE A 47 -6.52 2.84 -15.37
C PHE A 47 -5.55 3.82 -14.71
N VAL A 48 -4.25 3.58 -14.89
CA VAL A 48 -3.18 4.45 -14.41
C VAL A 48 -2.27 4.81 -15.58
N LYS A 49 -1.84 6.06 -15.62
CA LYS A 49 -0.85 6.58 -16.57
C LYS A 49 0.43 6.93 -15.82
N SER A 50 1.52 6.28 -16.20
CA SER A 50 2.87 6.56 -15.71
C SER A 50 3.54 7.68 -16.51
N ASP A 51 4.22 8.58 -15.82
CA ASP A 51 5.05 9.65 -16.39
C ASP A 51 6.38 9.74 -15.63
N ILE A 52 7.34 10.52 -16.14
CA ILE A 52 8.68 10.74 -15.56
C ILE A 52 8.59 11.28 -14.12
N GLN A 53 7.48 11.94 -13.76
CA GLN A 53 7.24 12.53 -12.44
C GLN A 53 6.41 11.65 -11.49
N GLY A 54 5.95 10.47 -11.94
CA GLY A 54 5.11 9.55 -11.17
C GLY A 54 3.82 9.15 -11.91
N ASP A 55 2.94 8.48 -11.19
CA ASP A 55 1.73 7.86 -11.74
C ASP A 55 0.47 8.67 -11.41
N SER A 56 -0.50 8.64 -12.32
CA SER A 56 -1.78 9.34 -12.17
C SER A 56 -2.95 8.47 -12.67
N TRP A 57 -4.12 8.61 -12.06
CA TRP A 57 -5.32 7.93 -12.55
C TRP A 57 -5.76 8.50 -13.90
N THR A 58 -6.26 7.64 -14.78
CA THR A 58 -7.04 8.05 -15.96
C THR A 58 -8.49 8.34 -15.56
N GLU A 59 -9.29 8.89 -16.48
CA GLU A 59 -10.73 9.10 -16.23
C GLU A 59 -11.42 7.76 -15.91
N GLU A 60 -11.08 6.71 -16.63
CA GLU A 60 -11.57 5.35 -16.40
C GLU A 60 -11.09 4.77 -15.06
N GLY A 61 -9.85 5.07 -14.66
CA GLY A 61 -9.31 4.66 -13.37
C GLY A 61 -10.02 5.34 -12.19
N LEU A 62 -10.42 6.60 -12.35
CA LEU A 62 -11.23 7.31 -11.34
C LEU A 62 -12.63 6.70 -11.23
N LEU A 63 -13.25 6.30 -12.35
CA LEU A 63 -14.55 5.63 -12.34
C LEU A 63 -14.54 4.29 -11.58
N LEU A 64 -13.40 3.56 -11.56
CA LEU A 64 -13.28 2.35 -10.73
C LEU A 64 -13.44 2.63 -9.23
N LEU A 65 -12.97 3.79 -8.78
CA LEU A 65 -13.05 4.21 -7.38
C LEU A 65 -14.46 4.67 -7.00
N GLU A 66 -15.25 5.15 -7.97
CA GLU A 66 -16.64 5.59 -7.77
C GLU A 66 -17.64 4.42 -7.71
N GLY A 67 -17.24 3.21 -8.11
CA GLY A 67 -18.06 2.00 -8.15
C GLY A 67 -17.85 0.99 -7.01
N SER A 68 -17.22 1.41 -5.89
CA SER A 68 -16.93 0.55 -4.72
C SER A 68 -17.81 0.84 -3.51
#